data_AF-A0AAE0RYC6-F1
#
_entry.id   AF-A0AAE0RYC6-F1
#
_cell.length_a   1.000
_cell.length_b   1.000
_cell.length_c   1.000
_cell.angle_alpha   90.00
_cell.angle_beta   90.00
_cell.angle_gamma   90.00
#
_symmetry.space_group_name_H-M   'P 1'
#
loop_
_entity.id
_entity.type
_entity.pdbx_description
1 polymer ?
#
loop_
_entity_poly.entity_id
_entity_poly.type
_entity_poly.pdbx_seq_one_letter_code
_entity_poly.pdbx_strand_id
1 'polypeptide(L)'
;MHTNNLPAVIPDQSAWNLNPNASYVYYCANETINGVEFQFVPETNGVPLVCDMSSNILSRHIDVSKFGLIFAGAHKNIGCAGVTLVIVREDLLGKALSTTPSVICFKTQVEHKSIYNTPSTYR
;
A
#
# COMPACT_ATOMS: atom_id res chain seq x y z
N MET A 1 16.77 11.70 -16.40
CA MET A 1 17.01 11.42 -17.83
C MET A 1 15.69 10.96 -18.42
N HIS A 2 15.05 11.81 -19.24
CA HIS A 2 13.89 11.44 -20.03
C HIS A 2 14.33 10.41 -21.07
N THR A 3 13.97 9.15 -20.88
CA THR A 3 14.06 8.13 -21.92
C THR A 3 12.69 7.93 -22.52
N ASN A 4 12.54 8.38 -23.77
CA ASN A 4 11.79 7.82 -24.89
C ASN A 4 10.36 7.28 -24.67
N ASN A 5 9.46 7.73 -25.55
CA ASN A 5 8.08 7.30 -25.84
C ASN A 5 7.88 5.77 -25.98
N LEU A 6 8.14 5.00 -24.94
CA LEU A 6 7.60 3.66 -24.76
C LEU A 6 6.42 3.78 -23.79
N PRO A 7 5.30 3.07 -24.02
CA PRO A 7 4.28 2.96 -22.98
C PRO A 7 4.98 2.47 -21.70
N ALA A 8 4.64 3.05 -20.56
CA ALA A 8 5.20 2.58 -19.29
C ALA A 8 4.75 1.12 -19.11
N VAL A 9 5.69 0.19 -19.22
CA VAL A 9 5.44 -1.26 -19.06
C VAL A 9 6.10 -1.71 -17.77
N ILE A 10 5.40 -2.58 -17.04
CA ILE A 10 5.96 -3.25 -15.88
C ILE A 10 6.98 -4.28 -16.38
N PRO A 11 8.28 -4.17 -16.03
CA PRO A 11 9.27 -5.14 -16.47
C PRO A 11 8.95 -6.52 -15.89
N ASP A 12 9.32 -7.57 -16.63
CA ASP A 12 9.17 -8.94 -16.14
C ASP A 12 9.84 -9.09 -14.76
N GLN A 13 9.17 -9.80 -13.86
CA GLN A 13 9.64 -9.96 -12.50
C GLN A 13 11.01 -10.63 -12.42
N SER A 14 11.38 -11.47 -13.39
CA SER A 14 12.71 -12.08 -13.45
C SER A 14 13.84 -11.07 -13.63
N ALA A 15 13.54 -9.85 -14.11
CA ALA A 15 14.52 -8.77 -14.27
C ALA A 15 14.68 -7.91 -13.01
N TRP A 16 13.88 -8.15 -11.96
CA TRP A 16 13.91 -7.33 -10.76
C TRP A 16 15.09 -7.72 -9.87
N ASN A 17 15.82 -6.72 -9.40
CA ASN A 17 16.92 -6.91 -8.45
C ASN A 17 16.44 -6.57 -7.03
N LEU A 18 15.78 -7.51 -6.36
CA LEU A 18 15.27 -7.33 -5.00
C LEU A 18 16.34 -7.63 -3.95
N ASN A 19 16.41 -6.80 -2.91
CA ASN A 19 17.26 -7.07 -1.75
C ASN A 19 16.53 -8.04 -0.80
N PRO A 20 17.05 -9.25 -0.54
CA PRO A 20 16.41 -10.22 0.35
C PRO A 20 16.34 -9.77 1.81
N ASN A 21 17.14 -8.77 2.20
CA ASN A 21 17.17 -8.18 3.54
C ASN A 21 16.39 -6.86 3.64
N ALA A 22 15.60 -6.51 2.62
CA ALA A 22 14.79 -5.30 2.66
C ALA A 22 13.70 -5.39 3.74
N SER A 23 13.37 -4.27 4.38
CA SER A 23 12.26 -4.22 5.35
C SER A 23 10.90 -4.48 4.70
N TYR A 24 10.75 -4.10 3.43
CA TYR A 24 9.58 -4.35 2.61
C TYR A 24 9.89 -4.09 1.12
N VAL A 25 9.03 -4.59 0.23
CA VAL A 25 8.94 -4.20 -1.18
C VAL A 25 7.69 -3.33 -1.34
N TYR A 26 7.81 -2.18 -2.01
CA TYR A 26 6.69 -1.30 -2.30
C TYR A 26 6.36 -1.30 -3.79
N TYR A 27 5.07 -1.30 -4.12
CA TYR A 27 4.60 -1.03 -5.48
C TYR A 27 3.22 -0.35 -5.49
N CYS A 28 2.95 0.40 -6.56
CA CYS A 28 1.62 0.92 -6.86
C CYS A 28 0.91 -0.07 -7.79
N ALA A 29 -0.22 -0.63 -7.37
CA ALA A 29 -0.92 -1.63 -8.16
C ALA A 29 -1.50 -1.04 -9.46
N ASN A 30 -1.88 0.23 -9.47
CA ASN A 30 -2.40 0.93 -10.64
C ASN A 30 -1.91 2.39 -10.67
N GLU A 31 -0.93 2.65 -11.52
CA GLU A 31 -0.43 4.00 -11.77
C GLU A 31 -1.47 4.75 -12.62
N THR A 32 -2.11 5.75 -12.02
CA THR A 32 -3.32 6.38 -12.57
C THR A 32 -3.03 7.25 -13.78
N ILE A 33 -1.86 7.88 -13.87
CA ILE A 33 -1.56 8.90 -14.87
C ILE A 33 -1.27 8.28 -16.23
N ASN A 34 -0.44 7.24 -16.27
CA ASN A 34 -0.04 6.56 -17.49
C ASN A 34 -0.89 5.30 -17.76
N GLY A 35 -1.82 4.97 -16.86
CA GLY A 35 -2.74 3.83 -17.04
C GLY A 35 -2.04 2.48 -16.98
N VAL A 36 -1.07 2.33 -16.08
CA VAL A 36 -0.27 1.10 -15.96
C VAL A 36 -0.70 0.32 -14.73
N GLU A 37 -1.20 -0.89 -14.96
CA GLU A 37 -1.77 -1.72 -13.90
C GLU A 37 -1.11 -3.09 -13.81
N PHE A 38 -0.71 -3.47 -12.60
CA PHE A 38 -0.21 -4.81 -12.29
C PHE A 38 -1.34 -5.84 -12.42
N GLN A 39 -1.11 -6.82 -13.30
CA GLN A 39 -2.01 -7.97 -13.51
C GLN A 39 -1.67 -9.15 -12.58
N PHE A 40 -0.66 -9.01 -11.73
CA PHE A 40 -0.20 -10.03 -10.78
C PHE A 40 0.23 -9.37 -9.47
N VAL A 41 0.28 -10.17 -8.40
CA VAL A 41 0.89 -9.77 -7.12
C VAL A 41 2.36 -10.21 -7.15
N PRO A 42 3.32 -9.30 -6.94
CA PRO A 42 4.74 -9.67 -6.97
C PRO A 42 5.13 -10.70 -5.92
N GLU A 43 5.90 -11.72 -6.33
CA GLU A 43 6.60 -12.63 -5.42
C GLU A 43 7.88 -11.99 -4.82
N THR A 44 8.00 -11.95 -3.51
CA THR A 44 9.08 -11.23 -2.82
C THR A 44 9.98 -12.14 -1.99
N ASN A 45 9.80 -13.46 -2.08
CA ASN A 45 10.55 -14.47 -1.35
C ASN A 45 10.55 -14.23 0.17
N GLY A 46 9.38 -13.83 0.70
CA GLY A 46 9.15 -13.61 2.14
C GLY A 46 9.35 -12.17 2.64
N VAL A 47 9.91 -11.26 1.82
CA VAL A 47 9.98 -9.83 2.19
C VAL A 47 8.56 -9.23 2.19
N PRO A 48 8.12 -8.52 3.25
CA PRO A 48 6.77 -7.97 3.31
C PRO A 48 6.42 -7.07 2.12
N LEU A 49 5.24 -7.26 1.53
CA LEU A 49 4.77 -6.48 0.40
C LEU A 49 3.86 -5.33 0.87
N VAL A 50 4.19 -4.10 0.46
CA VAL A 50 3.41 -2.88 0.71
C VAL A 50 2.83 -2.41 -0.61
N CYS A 51 1.51 -2.23 -0.67
CA CYS A 51 0.82 -1.91 -1.91
C CYS A 51 -0.04 -0.64 -1.80
N ASP A 52 0.17 0.30 -2.71
CA ASP A 52 -0.76 1.39 -2.97
C ASP A 52 -1.83 0.91 -3.96
N MET A 53 -3.06 0.80 -3.48
CA MET A 53 -4.24 0.43 -4.27
C MET A 53 -5.24 1.59 -4.36
N SER A 54 -4.80 2.84 -4.20
CA SER A 54 -5.71 4.00 -4.16
C SER A 54 -6.67 4.08 -5.34
N SER A 55 -6.24 3.68 -6.54
CA SER A 55 -7.02 3.79 -7.79
C SER A 55 -7.67 2.49 -8.26
N ASN A 56 -7.48 1.38 -7.55
CA ASN A 56 -8.04 0.08 -7.95
C ASN A 56 -8.50 -0.81 -6.78
N ILE A 57 -8.41 -0.36 -5.53
CA ILE A 57 -9.00 -1.08 -4.41
C ILE A 57 -10.50 -1.29 -4.67
N LEU A 58 -11.01 -2.47 -4.29
CA LEU A 58 -12.39 -2.93 -4.52
C LEU A 58 -12.84 -3.00 -6.00
N SER A 59 -11.95 -2.83 -6.99
CA SER A 59 -12.33 -3.03 -8.41
C SER A 59 -12.37 -4.51 -8.82
N ARG A 60 -11.69 -5.38 -8.06
CA ARG A 60 -11.60 -6.83 -8.27
C ARG A 60 -11.24 -7.56 -6.99
N HIS A 61 -11.37 -8.89 -7.01
CA HIS A 61 -10.90 -9.73 -5.93
C HIS A 61 -9.37 -9.69 -5.82
N ILE A 62 -8.88 -9.66 -4.57
CA ILE A 62 -7.46 -9.73 -4.24
C ILE A 62 -7.26 -10.73 -3.10
N ASP A 63 -6.14 -11.43 -3.11
CA ASP A 63 -5.70 -12.24 -1.98
C ASP A 63 -4.91 -11.36 -1.01
N VAL A 64 -5.61 -10.86 0.02
CA VAL A 64 -5.04 -9.95 1.03
C VAL A 64 -3.90 -10.62 1.82
N SER A 65 -3.88 -11.96 1.92
CA SER A 65 -2.85 -12.68 2.69
C SER A 65 -1.43 -12.52 2.12
N LYS A 66 -1.31 -12.15 0.84
CA LYS A 66 -0.03 -11.87 0.18
C LYS A 66 0.63 -10.56 0.59
N PHE A 67 -0.10 -9.69 1.28
CA PHE A 67 0.35 -8.34 1.59
C PHE A 67 0.72 -8.20 3.07
N GLY A 68 1.80 -7.45 3.33
CA GLY A 68 2.08 -6.93 4.66
C GLY A 68 1.22 -5.70 4.96
N LEU A 69 1.06 -4.82 3.97
CA LEU A 69 0.22 -3.63 4.09
C LEU A 69 -0.40 -3.24 2.74
N ILE A 70 -1.67 -2.88 2.75
CA ILE A 70 -2.38 -2.24 1.64
C ILE A 70 -2.86 -0.88 2.13
N PHE A 71 -2.69 0.17 1.33
CA PHE A 71 -3.38 1.44 1.59
C PHE A 71 -4.06 1.98 0.34
N ALA A 72 -5.13 2.73 0.56
CA ALA A 72 -5.88 3.38 -0.50
C ALA A 72 -6.54 4.67 -0.01
N GLY A 73 -6.23 5.79 -0.66
CA GLY A 73 -6.99 7.01 -0.49
C GLY A 73 -8.44 6.83 -0.99
N ALA A 74 -9.44 7.21 -0.19
CA ALA A 74 -10.81 6.81 -0.51
C ALA A 74 -11.42 7.50 -1.74
N HIS A 75 -10.91 8.68 -2.09
CA HIS A 75 -11.43 9.61 -3.10
C HIS A 75 -11.41 9.15 -4.56
N LYS A 76 -11.04 7.89 -4.82
CA LYS A 76 -11.10 7.31 -6.17
C LYS A 76 -12.22 6.27 -6.25
N ASN A 77 -12.08 5.18 -5.50
CA ASN A 77 -12.97 4.02 -5.67
C ASN A 77 -13.95 3.76 -4.52
N ILE A 78 -13.66 4.24 -3.30
CA ILE A 78 -14.37 3.76 -2.09
C ILE A 78 -15.11 4.85 -1.33
N GLY A 79 -14.98 6.12 -1.71
CA GLY A 79 -15.75 7.20 -1.15
C GLY A 79 -15.15 8.59 -1.34
N CYS A 80 -15.21 9.37 -0.26
CA CYS A 80 -14.87 10.78 -0.24
C CYS A 80 -13.40 11.03 0.13
N ALA A 81 -12.81 12.15 -0.31
CA ALA A 81 -11.46 12.55 0.12
C ALA A 81 -11.41 12.96 1.61
N GLY A 82 -10.24 12.81 2.22
CA GLY A 82 -10.04 13.07 3.65
C GLY A 82 -10.04 11.80 4.52
N VAL A 83 -10.15 10.62 3.92
CA VAL A 83 -9.94 9.33 4.59
C VAL A 83 -9.08 8.40 3.73
N THR A 84 -8.24 7.61 4.40
CA THR A 84 -7.37 6.59 3.79
C THR A 84 -7.66 5.26 4.47
N LEU A 85 -7.98 4.25 3.68
CA LEU A 85 -8.05 2.86 4.14
C LEU A 85 -6.63 2.32 4.29
N VAL A 86 -6.35 1.67 5.41
CA VAL A 86 -5.13 0.89 5.61
C VAL A 86 -5.51 -0.50 6.12
N ILE A 87 -5.05 -1.53 5.43
CA ILE A 87 -5.13 -2.92 5.86
C ILE A 87 -3.69 -3.34 6.18
N VAL A 88 -3.39 -3.68 7.43
CA VAL A 88 -2.04 -3.99 7.89
C VAL A 88 -2.01 -5.32 8.63
N ARG A 89 -0.98 -6.12 8.37
CA ARG A 89 -0.77 -7.43 9.01
C ARG A 89 -0.35 -7.26 10.46
N GLU A 90 -0.97 -8.00 11.37
CA GLU A 90 -0.82 -7.80 12.83
C GLU A 90 0.62 -8.01 13.34
N ASP A 91 1.37 -8.97 12.76
CA ASP A 91 2.79 -9.24 13.13
C ASP A 91 3.76 -8.11 12.73
N LEU A 92 3.30 -7.14 11.95
CA LEU A 92 4.06 -5.95 11.57
C LEU A 92 3.84 -4.78 12.55
N LEU A 93 2.84 -4.87 13.43
CA LEU A 93 2.56 -3.86 14.44
C LEU A 93 3.63 -3.84 15.53
N GLY A 94 3.80 -2.68 16.18
CA GLY A 94 4.78 -2.50 17.26
C GLY A 94 6.24 -2.36 16.82
N LYS A 95 6.49 -2.33 15.50
CA LYS A 95 7.83 -2.12 14.91
C LYS A 95 8.13 -0.66 14.54
N ALA A 96 7.30 0.28 14.99
CA ALA A 96 7.53 1.70 14.78
C ALA A 96 8.82 2.16 15.51
N LEU A 97 9.48 3.18 14.99
CA LEU A 97 10.63 3.79 15.66
C LEU A 97 10.17 4.44 16.97
N SER A 98 11.06 4.51 17.96
CA SER A 98 10.76 5.16 19.25
C SER A 98 10.36 6.64 19.12
N THR A 99 10.75 7.28 18.01
CA THR A 99 10.44 8.68 17.68
C THR A 99 9.20 8.84 16.82
N THR A 100 8.53 7.76 16.41
CA THR A 100 7.32 7.84 15.59
C THR A 100 6.17 8.47 16.39
N PRO A 101 5.57 9.59 15.93
CA PRO A 101 4.43 10.20 16.60
C PRO A 101 3.24 9.24 16.71
N SER A 102 2.55 9.24 17.85
CA SER A 102 1.43 8.33 18.13
C SER A 102 0.32 8.39 17.07
N VAL A 103 0.07 9.58 16.50
CA VAL A 103 -0.99 9.78 15.49
C VAL A 103 -0.74 9.01 14.18
N ILE A 104 0.52 8.73 13.83
CA ILE A 104 0.89 7.93 12.64
C ILE A 104 1.36 6.52 13.00
N CYS A 105 1.30 6.13 14.28
CA CYS A 105 1.67 4.79 14.72
C CYS A 105 0.52 3.80 14.48
N PHE A 106 0.70 2.84 13.58
CA PHE A 106 -0.34 1.84 13.28
C PHE A 106 -0.78 1.03 14.49
N LYS A 107 0.14 0.71 15.41
CA LYS A 107 -0.22 0.00 16.66
C LYS A 107 -1.21 0.81 17.47
N THR A 108 -0.94 2.10 17.68
CA THR A 108 -1.84 3.01 18.40
C THR A 108 -3.19 3.13 17.71
N GLN A 109 -3.20 3.25 16.38
CA GLN A 109 -4.44 3.31 15.59
C GLN A 109 -5.28 2.03 15.75
N VAL A 110 -4.65 0.85 15.69
CA VAL A 110 -5.35 -0.44 15.87
C VAL A 110 -5.89 -0.59 17.29
N GLU A 111 -5.09 -0.27 18.32
CA GLU A 111 -5.50 -0.35 19.74
C GLU A 111 -6.71 0.53 20.05
N HIS A 112 -6.81 1.69 19.40
CA HIS A 112 -7.92 2.63 19.56
C HIS A 112 -9.00 2.47 18.48
N LYS A 113 -8.96 1.40 17.67
CA LYS A 113 -9.93 1.12 16.59
C LYS A 113 -10.14 2.31 15.63
N SER A 114 -9.04 2.99 15.28
CA SER A 114 -9.00 4.21 14.44
C SER A 114 -9.71 5.44 15.04
N ILE A 115 -9.89 5.47 16.36
CA ILE A 115 -10.51 6.56 17.12
C ILE A 115 -9.53 7.07 18.19
N TYR A 116 -8.23 7.06 17.90
CA TYR A 116 -7.22 7.63 18.81
C TYR A 116 -7.42 9.14 19.01
N ASN A 117 -7.75 9.84 17.93
CA ASN A 117 -8.21 11.22 17.90
C ASN A 117 -9.50 11.30 17.07
N THR A 118 -10.08 12.50 16.93
CA THR A 118 -11.30 12.71 16.13
C THR A 118 -11.11 12.19 14.70
N PRO A 119 -11.86 11.15 14.27
CA PRO A 119 -11.75 10.64 12.92
C PRO A 119 -12.53 11.53 11.92
N SER A 120 -12.29 11.34 10.64
CA SER A 120 -13.02 12.03 9.55
C SER A 120 -14.46 11.49 9.44
N THR A 121 -15.35 11.94 10.33
CA THR A 121 -16.75 11.44 10.42
C THR A 121 -17.73 12.13 9.48
N TYR A 122 -17.53 13.41 9.16
CA TYR A 122 -18.45 14.23 8.38
C TYR A 122 -17.75 14.91 7.21
N ARG A 123 -18.55 15.34 6.22
CA ARG A 123 -18.17 16.21 5.12
C ARG A 123 -19.26 17.25 4.88
#